data_AF-A0A7C4H5L8-F1
#
_entry.id   AF-A0A7C4H5L8-F1
#
_cell.length_a   1.000
_cell.length_b   1.000
_cell.length_c   1.000
_cell.angle_alpha   90.00
_cell.angle_beta   90.00
_cell.angle_gamma   90.00
#
_symmetry.space_group_name_H-M   'P 1'
#
loop_
_entity.id
_entity.type
_entity.pdbx_description
1 polymer ?
#
loop_
_entity_poly.entity_id
_entity_poly.type
_entity_poly.pdbx_seq_one_letter_code
_entity_poly.pdbx_strand_id
1 'polypeptide(L)'
;MKLKSYKLLMALIPFLISLSGILLDYWTTTIGLNMGFVETHPEYHPLKALAIFWSAITILTISLPKTRRWRISINILALFPYLGVINNVLVILGIFPGLFI
;
A
#
# COMPACT_ATOMS: atom_id res chain seq x y z
N MET A 1 -32.40 0.96 -0.61
CA MET A 1 -31.26 1.91 -0.60
C MET A 1 -30.00 1.37 0.10
N LYS A 2 -30.09 0.76 1.30
CA LYS A 2 -28.94 0.24 2.07
C LYS A 2 -28.01 -0.73 1.31
N LEU A 3 -28.56 -1.68 0.54
CA LEU A 3 -27.77 -2.72 -0.14
C LEU A 3 -26.77 -2.19 -1.19
N LYS A 4 -27.08 -1.05 -1.82
CA LYS A 4 -26.23 -0.42 -2.85
C LYS A 4 -25.02 0.27 -2.21
N SER A 5 -25.21 0.85 -1.02
CA SER A 5 -24.15 1.52 -0.24
C SER A 5 -23.10 0.52 0.26
N TYR A 6 -23.52 -0.64 0.78
CA TYR A 6 -22.60 -1.70 1.22
C TYR A 6 -21.73 -2.25 0.08
N LYS A 7 -22.30 -2.41 -1.13
CA LYS A 7 -21.53 -2.85 -2.30
C LYS A 7 -20.49 -1.82 -2.73
N LEU A 8 -20.82 -0.53 -2.64
CA LEU A 8 -19.88 0.56 -2.93
C LEU A 8 -18.74 0.58 -1.90
N LEU A 9 -19.06 0.53 -0.61
CA LEU A 9 -18.08 0.44 0.47
C LEU A 9 -17.11 -0.72 0.25
N MET A 10 -17.62 -1.92 -0.04
CA MET A 10 -16.77 -3.10 -0.31
C MET A 10 -15.86 -2.92 -1.52
N ALA A 11 -16.26 -2.14 -2.53
CA ALA A 11 -15.43 -1.84 -3.69
C ALA A 11 -14.33 -0.82 -3.38
N LEU A 12 -14.55 0.06 -2.40
CA LEU A 12 -13.58 1.07 -1.96
C LEU A 12 -12.54 0.55 -0.96
N ILE A 13 -12.82 -0.55 -0.25
CA ILE A 13 -11.91 -1.16 0.71
C ILE A 13 -10.46 -1.29 0.20
N PRO A 14 -10.15 -1.90 -0.96
CA PRO A 14 -8.77 -2.04 -1.41
C PRO A 14 -8.07 -0.69 -1.68
N PHE A 15 -8.82 0.33 -2.12
CA PHE A 15 -8.27 1.67 -2.31
C PHE A 15 -7.91 2.33 -0.96
N LEU A 16 -8.76 2.15 0.04
CA LEU A 16 -8.50 2.67 1.39
C LEU A 16 -7.33 1.95 2.06
N ILE A 17 -7.26 0.62 1.93
CA ILE A 17 -6.15 -0.19 2.47
C ILE A 17 -4.82 0.23 1.83
N SER A 18 -4.77 0.36 0.51
CA SER A 18 -3.54 0.79 -0.17
C SER A 18 -3.15 2.22 0.20
N LEU A 19 -4.13 3.14 0.30
CA LEU A 19 -3.88 4.52 0.73
C LEU A 19 -3.29 4.57 2.14
N SER A 20 -3.85 3.85 3.11
CA SER A 20 -3.33 3.85 4.48
C SER A 20 -1.93 3.25 4.55
N GLY A 21 -1.67 2.17 3.79
CA GLY A 21 -0.34 1.59 3.70
C GLY A 21 0.71 2.56 3.12
N ILE A 22 0.38 3.27 2.03
CA ILE A 22 1.29 4.24 1.39
C ILE A 22 1.56 5.44 2.32
N LEU A 23 0.53 5.94 3.01
CA LEU A 23 0.69 7.04 3.96
C LEU A 23 1.57 6.64 5.15
N LEU A 24 1.36 5.42 5.69
CA LEU A 24 2.20 4.89 6.75
C LEU A 24 3.64 4.66 6.28
N ASP A 25 3.82 4.15 5.06
CA ASP A 25 5.13 3.87 4.49
C ASP A 25 5.95 5.17 4.40
N TYR A 26 5.37 6.18 3.75
CA TYR A 26 5.95 7.52 3.67
C TYR A 26 6.22 8.13 5.05
N TRP A 27 5.29 7.99 6.00
CA TRP A 27 5.50 8.50 7.34
C TRP A 27 6.70 7.82 8.02
N THR A 28 6.79 6.49 7.96
CA THR A 28 7.94 5.76 8.50
C THR A 28 9.26 6.11 7.80
N THR A 29 9.26 6.33 6.47
CA THR A 29 10.41 6.87 5.74
C THR A 29 10.83 8.22 6.31
N THR A 30 9.90 9.17 6.47
CA THR A 30 10.23 10.50 7.01
C THR A 30 10.78 10.44 8.44
N ILE A 31 10.29 9.51 9.28
CA ILE A 31 10.87 9.27 10.61
C ILE A 31 12.32 8.79 10.46
N GLY A 32 12.56 7.79 9.62
CA GLY A 32 13.90 7.24 9.41
C GLY A 32 14.90 8.28 8.87
N LEU A 33 14.48 9.11 7.92
CA LEU A 33 15.31 10.20 7.39
C LEU A 33 15.67 11.21 8.48
N ASN A 34 14.75 11.56 9.38
CA ASN A 34 15.03 12.43 10.51
C ASN A 34 15.95 11.80 11.57
N MET A 35 16.11 10.47 11.57
CA MET A 35 17.07 9.75 12.41
C MET A 35 18.47 9.64 11.76
N GLY A 36 18.64 10.15 10.54
CA GLY A 36 19.90 10.10 9.79
C GLY A 36 20.06 8.89 8.88
N PHE A 37 19.02 8.07 8.70
CA PHE A 37 19.02 7.04 7.65
C PHE A 37 18.93 7.67 6.26
N VAL A 38 19.32 6.91 5.24
CA VAL A 38 19.28 7.35 3.84
C VAL A 38 18.29 6.47 3.08
N GLU A 39 17.40 7.09 2.32
CA GLU A 39 16.47 6.39 1.45
C GLU A 39 17.22 5.73 0.30
N THR A 40 17.03 4.42 0.11
CA THR A 40 17.69 3.66 -0.96
C THR A 40 17.08 3.94 -2.32
N HIS A 41 15.83 4.41 -2.37
CA HIS A 41 15.08 4.71 -3.59
C HIS A 41 14.83 6.21 -3.75
N PRO A 42 15.76 7.00 -4.31
CA PRO A 42 15.62 8.45 -4.41
C PRO A 42 14.45 8.90 -5.29
N GLU A 43 13.93 8.03 -6.16
CA GLU A 43 12.76 8.33 -6.99
C GLU A 43 11.41 8.03 -6.32
N TYR A 44 11.43 7.44 -5.12
CA TYR A 44 10.23 7.11 -4.37
C TYR A 44 9.43 8.38 -4.07
N HIS A 45 8.15 8.35 -4.42
CA HIS A 45 7.22 9.42 -4.10
C HIS A 45 5.85 8.82 -3.79
N PRO A 46 5.20 9.20 -2.66
CA PRO A 46 3.93 8.61 -2.24
C PRO A 46 2.83 8.76 -3.29
N LEU A 47 2.80 9.88 -4.03
CA LEU A 47 1.86 10.08 -5.14
C LEU A 47 2.09 9.11 -6.32
N LYS A 48 3.34 8.76 -6.64
CA LYS A 48 3.64 7.76 -7.68
C LYS A 48 3.17 6.38 -7.23
N ALA A 49 3.46 6.00 -5.99
CA ALA A 49 2.97 4.76 -5.40
C ALA A 49 1.44 4.69 -5.44
N LEU A 50 0.76 5.78 -5.05
CA LEU A 50 -0.70 5.86 -5.08
C LEU A 50 -1.24 5.66 -6.50
N ALA A 51 -0.68 6.36 -7.49
CA ALA A 51 -1.08 6.22 -8.88
C ALA A 51 -0.93 4.76 -9.38
N ILE A 52 0.18 4.09 -9.05
CA ILE A 52 0.44 2.71 -9.44
C ILE A 52 -0.58 1.76 -8.79
N PHE A 53 -0.71 1.80 -7.45
CA PHE A 53 -1.59 0.88 -6.73
C PHE A 53 -3.05 1.09 -7.09
N TRP A 54 -3.52 2.34 -7.16
CA TRP A 54 -4.91 2.61 -7.53
C TRP A 54 -5.20 2.25 -8.99
N SER A 55 -4.25 2.44 -9.91
CA SER A 55 -4.41 1.99 -11.30
C SER A 55 -4.51 0.48 -11.37
N ALA A 56 -3.61 -0.25 -10.69
CA ALA A 56 -3.64 -1.71 -10.64
C ALA A 56 -4.95 -2.24 -10.03
N ILE A 57 -5.37 -1.69 -8.87
CA ILE A 57 -6.64 -2.07 -8.24
C ILE A 57 -7.82 -1.80 -9.18
N THR A 58 -7.84 -0.64 -9.85
CA THR A 58 -8.91 -0.28 -10.80
C THR A 58 -8.99 -1.26 -11.96
N ILE A 59 -7.86 -1.53 -12.62
CA ILE A 59 -7.76 -2.46 -13.75
C ILE A 59 -8.23 -3.85 -13.31
N LEU A 60 -7.72 -4.35 -12.18
CA LEU A 60 -8.09 -5.68 -11.67
C LEU A 60 -9.57 -5.74 -11.27
N THR A 61 -10.13 -4.68 -10.70
CA THR A 61 -11.53 -4.63 -10.29
C THR A 61 -12.48 -4.63 -11.49
N ILE A 62 -12.10 -3.97 -12.59
CA ILE A 62 -12.91 -3.90 -13.82
C ILE A 62 -12.75 -5.19 -14.65
N SER A 63 -11.53 -5.68 -14.78
CA SER A 63 -11.20 -6.79 -15.69
C SER A 63 -11.51 -8.18 -15.11
N LEU A 64 -11.45 -8.34 -13.77
CA LEU A 64 -11.61 -9.66 -13.17
C LEU A 64 -13.07 -10.00 -12.82
N PRO A 65 -13.46 -11.29 -12.93
CA PRO A 65 -14.76 -11.76 -12.47
C PRO A 65 -14.99 -11.44 -10.98
N LYS A 66 -16.23 -11.11 -10.61
CA LYS A 66 -16.63 -10.75 -9.23
C LYS A 66 -16.74 -11.97 -8.29
N THR A 67 -15.78 -12.89 -8.36
CA THR A 67 -15.70 -14.08 -7.50
C THR A 67 -14.93 -13.79 -6.21
N ARG A 68 -15.02 -14.69 -5.22
CA ARG A 68 -14.31 -14.55 -3.95
C ARG A 68 -12.79 -14.56 -4.11
N ARG A 69 -12.26 -15.40 -5.01
CA ARG A 69 -10.81 -15.54 -5.24
C ARG A 69 -10.18 -14.25 -5.75
N TRP A 70 -10.78 -13.64 -6.77
CA TRP A 70 -10.26 -12.38 -7.33
C TRP A 70 -10.33 -11.22 -6.35
N ARG A 71 -11.39 -11.14 -5.53
CA ARG A 71 -11.46 -10.16 -4.44
C ARG A 71 -10.32 -10.32 -3.42
N ILE A 72 -9.97 -11.55 -3.08
CA ILE A 72 -8.81 -11.82 -2.20
C ILE A 72 -7.53 -11.33 -2.85
N SER A 73 -7.30 -11.65 -4.13
CA SER A 73 -6.09 -11.19 -4.86
C SER A 73 -5.97 -9.66 -4.90
N ILE A 74 -7.05 -8.94 -5.14
CA ILE A 74 -7.06 -7.47 -5.15
C ILE A 74 -6.75 -6.92 -3.75
N ASN A 75 -7.31 -7.51 -2.69
CA ASN A 75 -7.02 -7.10 -1.33
C ASN A 75 -5.58 -7.41 -0.91
N ILE A 76 -5.03 -8.54 -1.35
CA ILE A 76 -3.61 -8.87 -1.14
C ILE A 76 -2.74 -7.82 -1.81
N LEU A 77 -3.02 -7.47 -3.08
CA LEU A 77 -2.30 -6.41 -3.78
C LEU A 77 -2.41 -5.06 -3.05
N ALA A 78 -3.59 -4.73 -2.50
CA ALA A 78 -3.77 -3.51 -1.72
C ALA A 78 -2.94 -3.48 -0.42
N LEU A 79 -2.53 -4.62 0.12
CA LEU A 79 -1.70 -4.72 1.32
C LEU A 79 -0.20 -4.55 1.05
N PHE A 80 0.25 -4.63 -0.21
CA PHE A 80 1.69 -4.53 -0.54
C PHE A 80 2.41 -3.30 0.01
N PRO A 81 1.81 -2.09 0.04
CA PRO A 81 2.49 -0.92 0.63
C PRO A 81 2.91 -1.12 2.09
N TYR A 82 2.23 -2.00 2.84
CA TYR A 82 2.62 -2.32 4.21
C TYR A 82 3.96 -3.04 4.32
N LEU A 83 4.49 -3.62 3.23
CA LEU A 83 5.85 -4.18 3.23
C LEU A 83 6.90 -3.09 3.41
N GLY A 84 6.68 -1.90 2.84
CA GLY A 84 7.54 -0.73 3.06
C GLY A 84 7.49 -0.27 4.51
N VAL A 85 6.28 -0.17 5.08
CA VAL A 85 6.08 0.12 6.51
C VAL A 85 6.86 -0.86 7.39
N ILE A 86 6.71 -2.17 7.15
CA ILE A 86 7.39 -3.21 7.93
C ILE A 86 8.89 -3.06 7.79
N ASN A 87 9.42 -2.88 6.57
CA ASN A 87 10.84 -2.67 6.33
C ASN A 87 11.36 -1.46 7.13
N ASN A 88 10.70 -0.31 7.01
CA ASN A 88 11.13 0.92 7.67
C ASN A 88 11.07 0.80 9.19
N VAL A 89 10.04 0.16 9.74
CA VAL A 89 9.94 -0.12 11.19
C VAL A 89 11.09 -1.02 11.66
N LEU A 90 11.41 -2.09 10.92
CA LEU A 90 12.52 -2.97 11.28
C LEU A 90 13.88 -2.26 11.27
N VAL A 91 14.08 -1.34 10.31
CA VAL A 91 15.28 -0.48 10.23
C VAL A 91 15.34 0.49 11.41
N ILE A 92 14.25 1.19 11.69
CA ILE A 92 14.15 2.15 12.80
C ILE A 92 14.41 1.46 14.15
N LEU A 93 13.92 0.24 14.33
CA LEU A 93 14.15 -0.56 15.55
C LEU A 93 15.56 -1.19 15.61
N GLY A 94 16.38 -1.05 14.58
CA GLY A 94 17.72 -1.65 14.52
C GLY A 94 17.71 -3.17 14.41
N ILE A 95 16.59 -3.79 14.04
CA ILE A 95 16.46 -5.24 13.91
C ILE A 95 17.15 -5.74 12.62
N PHE A 96 17.20 -4.90 11.58
CA PHE A 96 17.78 -5.23 10.28
C PHE A 96 18.23 -3.94 9.55
N PRO A 97 19.35 -3.92 8.80
CA PRO A 97 19.87 -2.72 8.13
C PRO A 97 19.01 -2.18 6.97
N GLY A 98 17.98 -2.90 6.53
CA GLY A 98 17.09 -2.51 5.45
C GLY A 98 17.29 -3.35 4.19
N LEU A 99 16.22 -3.49 3.41
CA LEU A 99 16.25 -4.28 2.18
C LEU A 99 17.03 -3.51 1.10
N PHE A 100 18.21 -4.02 0.75
CA PHE A 100 18.95 -3.62 -0.44
C PHE A 100 18.45 -4.46 -1.61
N ILE A 101 17.36 -4.02 -2.24
CA ILE A 101 16.81 -4.65 -3.45
C ILE A 101 16.86 -3.60 -4.55
#